data_AF-A0A8B5Y4E4-F1
#
_entry.id   AF-A0A8B5Y4E4-F1
#
_cell.length_a   1.000
_cell.length_b   1.000
_cell.length_c   1.000
_cell.angle_alpha   90.00
_cell.angle_beta   90.00
_cell.angle_gamma   90.00
#
_symmetry.space_group_name_H-M   'P 1'
#
loop_
_entity.id
_entity.type
_entity.pdbx_description
1 polymer ?
#
loop_
_entity_poly.entity_id
_entity_poly.type
_entity_poly.pdbx_seq_one_letter_code
_entity_poly.pdbx_strand_id
1 'polypeptide(L)'
;MEKDKKIDEFEELLSSDDNLTDKERMFCLNYLRHFNAAKSYRESFGETKFDKQAAHLLLKKEKISNYIQKLKKELFTYRIAIECDGKAFHSSKKAKARDRKRDAYLRSIGWKTLRFSGSTINGNMSKVISRIESEIQKKHSIT
;
A
#
# COMPACT_ATOMS: atom_id res chain seq x y z
N MET A 1 11.52 4.61 9.28
CA MET A 1 11.77 4.76 10.73
C MET A 1 10.56 4.36 11.58
N GLU A 2 9.33 4.84 11.31
CA GLU A 2 8.14 4.39 12.08
C GLU A 2 7.39 3.22 11.42
N LYS A 3 7.24 3.25 10.08
CA LYS A 3 6.72 2.12 9.31
C LYS A 3 7.55 0.84 9.53
N ASP A 4 8.87 1.00 9.54
CA ASP A 4 9.79 -0.13 9.65
C ASP A 4 9.71 -0.78 11.04
N LYS A 5 9.64 0.04 12.12
CA LYS A 5 9.39 -0.45 13.49
C LYS A 5 8.10 -1.26 13.59
N LYS A 6 7.01 -0.75 13.00
CA LYS A 6 5.72 -1.46 13.00
C LYS A 6 5.76 -2.76 12.18
N ILE A 7 6.61 -2.83 11.15
CA ILE A 7 6.84 -4.08 10.40
C ILE A 7 7.66 -5.06 11.25
N ASP A 8 8.66 -4.58 12.00
CA ASP A 8 9.45 -5.42 12.91
C ASP A 8 8.54 -6.01 14.02
N GLU A 9 7.62 -5.21 14.58
CA GLU A 9 6.58 -5.69 15.51
C GLU A 9 5.68 -6.77 14.90
N PHE A 10 5.36 -6.68 13.61
CA PHE A 10 4.58 -7.72 12.91
C PHE A 10 5.36 -9.02 12.75
N GLU A 11 6.68 -8.95 12.59
CA GLU A 11 7.53 -10.13 12.48
C GLU A 11 7.47 -10.98 13.76
N GLU A 12 7.54 -10.33 14.91
CA GLU A 12 7.43 -10.99 16.22
C GLU A 12 6.03 -11.56 16.46
N LEU A 13 4.98 -10.81 16.09
CA LEU A 13 3.58 -11.13 16.43
C LEU A 13 2.91 -12.13 15.49
N LEU A 14 3.40 -12.29 14.26
CA LEU A 14 2.81 -13.17 13.22
C LEU A 14 3.63 -14.44 12.95
N SER A 15 4.56 -14.75 13.85
CA SER A 15 5.33 -16.00 13.87
C SER A 15 4.47 -17.27 13.98
N SER A 16 3.17 -17.14 14.24
CA SER A 16 2.22 -18.24 14.49
C SER A 16 1.15 -18.49 13.40
N ASP A 17 1.19 -17.80 12.25
CA ASP A 17 0.21 -18.09 11.17
C ASP A 17 0.57 -19.36 10.40
N ASP A 18 -0.02 -20.49 10.78
CA ASP A 18 0.24 -21.83 10.22
C ASP A 18 -0.01 -21.96 8.69
N ASN A 19 -0.67 -20.97 8.04
CA ASN A 19 -0.98 -21.05 6.61
C ASN A 19 0.16 -20.63 5.68
N LEU A 20 1.19 -19.94 6.18
CA LEU A 20 2.33 -19.45 5.40
C LEU A 20 3.63 -20.12 5.89
N THR A 21 4.56 -20.33 4.96
CA THR A 21 5.94 -20.69 5.34
C THR A 21 6.70 -19.46 5.86
N ASP A 22 7.80 -19.66 6.60
CA ASP A 22 8.66 -18.54 7.05
C ASP A 22 9.10 -17.64 5.90
N LYS A 23 9.52 -18.23 4.78
CA LYS A 23 9.92 -17.46 3.58
C LYS A 23 8.77 -16.68 2.96
N GLU A 24 7.55 -17.23 2.99
CA GLU A 24 6.34 -16.52 2.53
C GLU A 24 5.97 -15.36 3.47
N ARG A 25 6.10 -15.54 4.79
CA ARG A 25 5.92 -14.46 5.78
C ARG A 25 6.96 -13.36 5.56
N MET A 26 8.24 -13.72 5.46
CA MET A 26 9.33 -12.78 5.18
C MET A 26 9.12 -12.02 3.87
N PHE A 27 8.64 -12.70 2.82
CA PHE A 27 8.31 -12.04 1.57
C PHE A 27 7.25 -10.95 1.75
N CYS A 28 6.20 -11.23 2.52
CA CYS A 28 5.13 -10.26 2.78
C CYS A 28 5.63 -9.05 3.56
N LEU A 29 6.42 -9.27 4.62
CA LEU A 29 6.99 -8.20 5.45
C LEU A 29 7.96 -7.33 4.63
N ASN A 30 8.89 -7.96 3.89
CA ASN A 30 9.81 -7.27 3.00
C ASN A 30 9.08 -6.54 1.87
N TYR A 31 7.93 -7.05 1.41
CA TYR A 31 7.12 -6.36 0.41
C TYR A 31 6.51 -5.06 0.95
N LEU A 32 6.08 -5.02 2.20
CA LEU A 32 5.59 -3.79 2.83
C LEU A 32 6.72 -2.82 3.18
N ARG A 33 7.91 -3.36 3.48
CA ARG A 33 9.10 -2.55 3.71
C ARG A 33 9.54 -1.83 2.44
N HIS A 34 9.59 -2.55 1.32
CA HIS A 34 10.19 -2.04 0.08
C HIS A 34 9.21 -1.59 -1.00
N PHE A 35 7.96 -2.07 -0.96
CA PHE A 35 7.00 -1.99 -2.08
C PHE A 35 7.57 -2.49 -3.41
N ASN A 36 8.52 -3.41 -3.35
CA ASN A 36 9.24 -3.96 -4.48
C ASN A 36 9.24 -5.48 -4.41
N ALA A 37 8.35 -6.11 -5.17
CA ALA A 37 8.14 -7.56 -5.13
C ALA A 37 9.41 -8.37 -5.45
N ALA A 38 10.20 -7.95 -6.44
CA ALA A 38 11.41 -8.66 -6.82
C ALA A 38 12.49 -8.58 -5.72
N LYS A 39 12.67 -7.40 -5.11
CA LYS A 39 13.59 -7.24 -3.98
C LYS A 39 13.17 -8.11 -2.80
N SER A 40 11.89 -8.10 -2.44
CA SER A 40 11.35 -8.90 -1.34
C SER A 40 11.49 -10.40 -1.59
N TYR A 41 11.35 -10.84 -2.85
CA TYR A 41 11.59 -12.21 -3.23
C TYR A 41 13.04 -12.63 -2.97
N ARG A 42 14.01 -11.83 -3.45
CA ARG A 42 15.43 -12.13 -3.27
C ARG A 42 15.82 -12.26 -1.79
N GLU A 43 15.34 -11.36 -0.96
CA GLU A 43 15.64 -11.35 0.47
C GLU A 43 15.02 -12.55 1.21
N SER A 44 13.96 -13.15 0.68
CA SER A 44 13.22 -14.22 1.37
C SER A 44 13.53 -15.62 0.81
N PHE A 45 13.82 -15.72 -0.50
CA PHE A 45 14.00 -16.98 -1.21
C PHE A 45 15.39 -17.14 -1.85
N GLY A 46 16.21 -16.08 -1.89
CA GLY A 46 17.47 -16.02 -2.62
C GLY A 46 17.34 -15.45 -4.02
N GLU A 47 18.46 -14.98 -4.59
CA GLU A 47 18.51 -14.35 -5.91
C GLU A 47 18.50 -15.37 -7.07
N THR A 48 17.71 -15.07 -8.10
CA THR A 48 17.60 -15.87 -9.32
C THR A 48 17.37 -14.99 -10.55
N LYS A 49 17.56 -15.56 -11.75
CA LYS A 49 17.19 -14.86 -13.00
C LYS A 49 15.67 -14.65 -13.18
N PHE A 50 14.83 -15.25 -12.33
CA PHE A 50 13.37 -15.26 -12.46
C PHE A 50 12.63 -14.51 -11.35
N ASP A 51 13.33 -13.76 -10.50
CA ASP A 51 12.76 -13.13 -9.30
C ASP A 51 11.49 -12.33 -9.58
N LYS A 52 11.47 -11.56 -10.67
CA LYS A 52 10.31 -10.75 -11.07
C LYS A 52 9.07 -11.62 -11.33
N GLN A 53 9.25 -12.73 -12.04
CA GLN A 53 8.16 -13.63 -12.38
C GLN A 53 7.71 -14.42 -11.15
N ALA A 54 8.64 -14.93 -10.36
CA ALA A 54 8.33 -15.67 -9.14
C ALA A 54 7.60 -14.77 -8.12
N ALA A 55 8.06 -13.54 -7.91
CA ALA A 55 7.41 -12.57 -7.04
C ALA A 55 5.99 -12.21 -7.52
N HIS A 56 5.81 -12.05 -8.84
CA HIS A 56 4.48 -11.80 -9.42
C HIS A 56 3.51 -12.96 -9.20
N LEU A 57 3.99 -14.20 -9.32
CA LEU A 57 3.19 -15.38 -9.05
C LEU A 57 2.84 -15.51 -7.56
N LEU A 58 3.76 -15.19 -6.65
CA LEU A 58 3.49 -15.16 -5.21
C LEU A 58 2.40 -14.16 -4.86
N LEU A 59 2.46 -12.93 -5.38
CA LEU A 59 1.43 -11.90 -5.12
C LEU A 59 0.03 -12.29 -5.62
N LYS A 60 -0.07 -13.24 -6.55
CA LYS A 60 -1.34 -13.78 -7.03
C LYS A 60 -1.90 -14.92 -6.17
N LYS A 61 -1.08 -15.54 -5.32
CA LYS A 61 -1.57 -16.57 -4.40
C LYS A 61 -2.51 -15.93 -3.39
N GLU A 62 -3.71 -16.49 -3.24
CA GLU A 62 -4.76 -15.94 -2.38
C GLU A 62 -4.27 -15.75 -0.94
N LYS A 63 -3.65 -16.76 -0.35
CA LYS A 63 -3.11 -16.68 1.02
C LYS A 63 -2.11 -15.53 1.22
N ILE A 64 -1.24 -15.28 0.25
CA ILE A 64 -0.25 -14.19 0.26
C ILE A 64 -0.96 -12.84 0.12
N SER A 65 -1.88 -12.73 -0.84
CA SER A 65 -2.67 -11.52 -1.08
C SER A 65 -3.48 -11.13 0.16
N ASN A 66 -4.16 -12.09 0.78
CA ASN A 66 -4.97 -11.89 1.98
C ASN A 66 -4.11 -11.48 3.17
N TYR A 67 -2.95 -12.11 3.35
CA TYR A 67 -2.01 -11.76 4.41
C TYR A 67 -1.45 -10.34 4.24
N ILE A 68 -1.03 -9.97 3.02
CA ILE A 68 -0.60 -8.59 2.70
C ILE A 68 -1.73 -7.59 2.95
N GLN A 69 -2.98 -7.93 2.60
CA GLN A 69 -4.13 -7.06 2.87
C GLN A 69 -4.38 -6.87 4.36
N LYS A 70 -4.32 -7.94 5.16
CA LYS A 70 -4.39 -7.87 6.63
C LYS A 70 -3.31 -6.95 7.18
N LEU A 71 -2.06 -7.17 6.80
CA LEU A 71 -0.94 -6.34 7.24
C LEU A 71 -1.08 -4.88 6.82
N LYS A 72 -1.52 -4.58 5.60
CA LYS A 72 -1.78 -3.20 5.14
C LYS A 72 -2.86 -2.52 5.97
N LYS A 73 -3.89 -3.26 6.39
CA LYS A 73 -4.97 -2.75 7.22
C LYS A 73 -4.44 -2.28 8.58
N GLU A 74 -3.55 -3.04 9.18
CA GLU A 74 -2.91 -2.74 10.46
C GLU A 74 -1.83 -1.64 10.33
N LEU A 75 -1.04 -1.70 9.25
CA LEU A 75 0.03 -0.72 9.01
C LEU A 75 -0.52 0.68 8.73
N PHE A 76 -1.61 0.77 7.97
CA PHE A 76 -2.20 2.02 7.51
C PHE A 76 -3.57 2.25 8.15
N THR A 77 -3.60 2.51 9.46
CA THR A 77 -4.83 2.64 10.27
C THR A 77 -5.89 3.55 9.62
N TYR A 78 -5.48 4.73 9.14
CA TYR A 78 -6.41 5.70 8.55
C TYR A 78 -6.86 5.34 7.12
N ARG A 79 -6.10 4.47 6.41
CA ARG A 79 -6.34 4.04 5.02
C ARG A 79 -6.57 5.23 4.07
N ILE A 80 -5.74 6.26 4.21
CA ILE A 80 -5.78 7.45 3.35
C ILE A 80 -4.66 7.32 2.31
N ALA A 81 -5.02 7.41 1.04
CA ALA A 81 -4.06 7.55 -0.07
C ALA A 81 -3.99 9.02 -0.47
N ILE A 82 -2.80 9.61 -0.53
CA ILE A 82 -2.58 11.00 -0.96
C ILE A 82 -1.96 10.98 -2.34
N GLU A 83 -2.58 11.68 -3.30
CA GLU A 83 -2.15 11.75 -4.69
C GLU A 83 -1.89 13.20 -5.11
N CYS A 84 -0.76 13.43 -5.78
CA CYS A 84 -0.49 14.66 -6.50
C CYS A 84 -1.04 14.54 -7.93
N ASP A 85 -1.96 15.42 -8.30
CA ASP A 85 -2.60 15.44 -9.62
C ASP A 85 -1.99 16.51 -10.52
N GLY A 86 -1.15 16.07 -11.44
CA GLY A 86 -0.66 16.91 -12.52
C GLY A 86 -1.70 16.99 -13.63
N LYS A 87 -2.45 18.09 -13.70
CA LYS A 87 -3.39 18.39 -14.80
C LYS A 87 -2.76 18.31 -16.22
N ALA A 88 -1.42 18.30 -16.33
CA ALA A 88 -0.66 18.37 -17.58
C ALA A 88 -0.42 17.02 -18.30
N PHE A 89 -0.84 15.87 -17.75
CA PHE A 89 -0.63 14.59 -18.42
C PHE A 89 -1.86 14.20 -19.25
N HIS A 90 -1.68 14.00 -20.57
CA HIS A 90 -2.71 13.58 -21.52
C HIS A 90 -3.43 12.30 -21.06
N SER A 91 -4.51 12.46 -20.30
CA SER A 91 -5.29 11.36 -19.74
C SER A 91 -6.20 10.76 -20.82
N SER A 92 -5.66 9.81 -21.57
CA SER A 92 -6.43 9.00 -22.52
C SER A 92 -7.68 8.41 -21.87
N LYS A 93 -8.72 8.12 -22.66
CA LYS A 93 -9.94 7.45 -22.17
C LYS A 93 -9.60 6.16 -21.39
N LYS A 94 -8.59 5.42 -21.85
CA LYS A 94 -8.08 4.21 -21.19
C LYS A 94 -7.44 4.49 -19.82
N ALA A 95 -6.65 5.56 -19.70
CA ALA A 95 -6.07 5.97 -18.42
C ALA A 95 -7.17 6.33 -17.41
N LYS A 96 -8.14 7.16 -17.83
CA LYS A 96 -9.29 7.54 -16.98
C LYS A 96 -10.11 6.33 -16.52
N ALA A 97 -10.33 5.35 -17.39
CA ALA A 97 -11.05 4.12 -17.03
C ALA A 97 -10.29 3.28 -15.98
N ARG A 98 -8.96 3.18 -16.11
CA ARG A 98 -8.13 2.49 -15.11
C ARG A 98 -8.13 3.19 -13.76
N ASP A 99 -8.01 4.51 -13.75
CA ASP A 99 -8.04 5.30 -12.52
C ASP A 99 -9.39 5.14 -11.81
N ARG A 100 -10.50 5.21 -12.55
CA ARG A 100 -11.84 4.95 -12.00
C ARG A 100 -11.96 3.56 -11.38
N LYS A 101 -11.46 2.52 -12.06
CA LYS A 101 -11.47 1.15 -11.54
C LYS A 101 -10.63 1.02 -10.27
N ARG A 102 -9.44 1.61 -10.26
CA ARG A 102 -8.55 1.65 -9.10
C ARG A 102 -9.20 2.37 -7.92
N ASP A 103 -9.79 3.53 -8.16
CA ASP A 103 -10.43 4.32 -7.10
C ASP A 103 -11.68 3.62 -6.55
N ALA A 104 -12.45 2.93 -7.41
CA ALA A 104 -13.56 2.10 -6.98
C ALA A 104 -13.12 0.94 -6.09
N TYR A 105 -12.05 0.24 -6.48
CA TYR A 105 -11.45 -0.82 -5.69
C TYR A 105 -10.93 -0.31 -4.33
N LEU A 106 -10.17 0.80 -4.32
CA LEU A 106 -9.67 1.39 -3.09
C LEU A 106 -10.83 1.74 -2.14
N ARG A 107 -11.91 2.33 -2.65
CA ARG A 107 -13.11 2.60 -1.85
C ARG A 107 -13.75 1.34 -1.30
N SER A 108 -13.86 0.27 -2.10
CA SER A 108 -14.49 -0.99 -1.64
C SER A 108 -13.71 -1.67 -0.52
N ILE A 109 -12.38 -1.47 -0.46
CA ILE A 109 -11.54 -1.95 0.66
C ILE A 109 -11.32 -0.90 1.76
N GLY A 110 -12.13 0.16 1.80
CA GLY A 110 -12.16 1.15 2.88
C GLY A 110 -11.13 2.28 2.79
N TRP A 111 -10.40 2.38 1.68
CA TRP A 111 -9.43 3.46 1.46
C TRP A 111 -10.09 4.74 0.93
N LYS A 112 -9.58 5.88 1.40
CA LYS A 112 -9.97 7.21 0.93
C LYS A 112 -8.82 7.85 0.17
N THR A 113 -9.03 8.15 -1.12
CA THR A 113 -8.07 8.91 -1.92
C THR A 113 -8.30 10.41 -1.75
N LEU A 114 -7.28 11.14 -1.33
CA LEU A 114 -7.21 12.61 -1.33
C LEU A 114 -6.29 13.05 -2.44
N ARG A 115 -6.80 13.87 -3.35
CA ARG A 115 -6.08 14.28 -4.54
C ARG A 115 -5.90 15.79 -4.55
N PHE A 116 -4.65 16.23 -4.68
CA PHE A 116 -4.29 17.64 -4.65
C PHE A 116 -3.57 18.03 -5.93
N SER A 117 -4.01 19.11 -6.58
CA SER A 117 -3.31 19.61 -7.75
C SER A 117 -2.01 20.31 -7.39
N GLY A 118 -1.03 20.30 -8.29
CA GLY A 118 0.24 21.01 -8.06
C GLY A 118 0.07 22.49 -7.71
N SER A 119 -0.91 23.18 -8.31
CA SER A 119 -1.19 24.58 -7.97
C SER A 119 -1.79 24.75 -6.56
N THR A 120 -2.57 23.78 -6.07
CA THR A 120 -3.06 23.79 -4.68
C THR A 120 -1.92 23.54 -3.71
N ILE A 121 -1.04 22.59 -4.02
CA ILE A 121 0.12 22.25 -3.18
C ILE A 121 1.05 23.46 -3.07
N ASN A 122 1.40 24.09 -4.21
CA ASN A 122 2.33 25.22 -4.23
C ASN A 122 1.70 26.55 -3.77
N GLY A 123 0.41 26.76 -4.04
CA GLY A 123 -0.27 28.03 -3.78
C GLY A 123 -1.02 28.10 -2.46
N ASN A 124 -1.34 26.96 -1.83
CA ASN A 124 -2.09 26.93 -0.57
C ASN A 124 -1.86 25.62 0.20
N MET A 125 -0.65 25.46 0.74
CA MET A 125 -0.29 24.29 1.54
C MET A 125 -1.17 24.12 2.78
N SER A 126 -1.54 25.23 3.44
CA SER A 126 -2.42 25.18 4.62
C SER A 126 -3.74 24.48 4.34
N LYS A 127 -4.37 24.75 3.19
CA LYS A 127 -5.59 24.05 2.76
C LYS A 127 -5.37 22.56 2.54
N VAL A 128 -4.20 22.15 2.03
CA VAL A 128 -3.85 20.73 1.86
C VAL A 128 -3.75 20.05 3.21
N ILE A 129 -3.02 20.66 4.15
CA ILE A 129 -2.84 20.15 5.52
C ILE A 129 -4.18 20.03 6.24
N SER A 130 -4.99 21.10 6.30
CA SER A 130 -6.29 21.07 6.99
C SER A 130 -7.24 20.03 6.41
N ARG A 131 -7.16 19.77 5.10
CA ARG A 131 -7.94 18.71 4.45
C ARG A 131 -7.51 17.32 4.92
N ILE A 132 -6.19 17.08 5.04
CA ILE A 132 -5.64 15.81 5.52
C ILE A 132 -6.02 15.60 6.98
N GLU A 133 -5.80 16.59 7.84
CA GLU A 133 -6.11 16.54 9.27
C GLU A 133 -7.60 16.26 9.53
N SER A 134 -8.49 16.94 8.81
CA SER A 134 -9.93 16.71 8.91
C SER A 134 -10.32 15.27 8.56
N GLU A 135 -9.65 14.64 7.60
CA GLU A 135 -9.94 13.25 7.22
C GLU A 135 -9.33 12.25 8.22
N ILE A 136 -8.17 12.55 8.79
CA ILE A 136 -7.60 11.79 9.92
C ILE A 136 -8.55 11.81 11.11
N GLN A 137 -9.06 12.98 11.51
CA GLN A 137 -10.00 13.13 12.64
C GLN A 137 -11.27 12.29 12.42
N LYS A 138 -11.88 12.36 11.23
CA LYS A 138 -13.06 11.54 10.90
C LYS A 138 -12.79 10.05 11.01
N LYS A 139 -11.62 9.60 10.56
CA LYS A 139 -11.23 8.17 10.62
C LYS A 139 -10.91 7.73 12.05
N HIS A 140 -10.39 8.64 12.87
CA HIS A 140 -10.16 8.39 14.29
C HIS A 140 -11.49 8.19 15.03
N SER A 141 -12.53 8.99 14.74
CA SER A 141 -13.85 8.84 15.38
C SER A 141 -14.66 7.60 14.97
N ILE A 142 -14.19 6.83 13.99
CA ILE A 142 -14.87 5.63 13.46
C ILE A 142 -14.13 4.33 13.87
N THR A 143 -12.90 4.47 14.39
CA THR A 143 -12.06 3.34 14.83
C THR A 143 -12.16 3.21 16.34
#